data_AF-A0A3R9G1W0-F1
#
_entry.id   AF-A0A3R9G1W0-F1
#
_cell.length_a   1.000
_cell.length_b   1.000
_cell.length_c   1.000
_cell.angle_alpha   90.00
_cell.angle_beta   90.00
_cell.angle_gamma   90.00
#
_symmetry.space_group_name_H-M   'P 1'
#
loop_
_entity.id
_entity.type
_entity.pdbx_description
1 polymer ?
#
loop_
_entity_poly.entity_id
_entity_poly.type
_entity_poly.pdbx_seq_one_letter_code
_entity_poly.pdbx_strand_id
1 'polypeptide(L)'
;MGRRLAKRSKHHHTGLELDFVYGWDGDTLAYESNESYTKHYIYEKDSFTPLIQAVYQTPIQVHTTPVWDDKYSFTRDLLWKKTQSSQGFDDVWFYHCDHLGTPQEMSDLSGQIIWKAQYKAWGECKAEKVKSNFFENSEIISNNIRFQGQYFDEETGFHYNRHRYYSPYVGRFISKDPIGLLGGHNVYAYAPNPIDWVDPRGLARVKGSKGSSGKGGGVSSKKKPCPGNPCEGRNPSASARSWQGKDPYPGKDSYKNVVLKKGTILYTLHPHGRDENPLKNPTPNYFGKTQQVLKMQGKGARAYNDALQLSHDENTTGSRYKVRKQLHQFVVTQDICIAQGFAKENPHLGTGGGQQIFVMNKDKNYLEATGKLFNLE
;
A
#
# COMPACT_ATOMS: atom_id res chain seq x y z
N MET A 1 -2.54 13.53 -18.23
CA MET A 1 -2.01 12.52 -19.18
C MET A 1 -2.80 11.24 -19.03
N GLY A 2 -3.18 10.62 -20.14
CA GLY A 2 -4.16 9.54 -20.19
C GLY A 2 -3.56 8.13 -20.12
N ARG A 3 -4.41 7.15 -19.86
CA ARG A 3 -4.11 5.72 -19.99
C ARG A 3 -4.42 5.29 -21.42
N ARG A 4 -3.68 4.32 -21.95
CA ARG A 4 -4.00 3.68 -23.24
C ARG A 4 -5.32 2.91 -23.07
N LEU A 5 -6.37 3.29 -23.79
CA LEU A 5 -7.67 2.60 -23.73
C LEU A 5 -7.91 1.70 -24.94
N ALA A 6 -7.39 2.10 -26.10
CA ALA A 6 -7.46 1.31 -27.31
C ALA A 6 -6.24 1.60 -28.20
N LYS A 7 -5.95 0.68 -29.11
CA LYS A 7 -4.92 0.81 -30.12
C LYS A 7 -5.30 -0.02 -31.34
N ARG A 8 -5.04 0.52 -32.53
CA ARG A 8 -4.96 -0.25 -33.76
C ARG A 8 -3.49 -0.60 -34.01
N SER A 9 -3.19 -1.90 -34.04
CA SER A 9 -1.86 -2.45 -34.28
C SER A 9 -1.81 -3.02 -35.68
N LYS A 10 -0.70 -2.82 -36.39
CA LYS A 10 -0.45 -3.46 -37.68
C LYS A 10 0.80 -4.30 -37.57
N HIS A 11 0.65 -5.61 -37.68
CA HIS A 11 1.77 -6.52 -37.54
C HIS A 11 2.72 -6.37 -38.74
N HIS A 12 4.00 -6.13 -38.46
CA HIS A 12 4.98 -5.69 -39.46
C HIS A 12 5.27 -6.76 -40.54
N HIS A 13 5.11 -8.04 -40.21
CA HIS A 13 5.43 -9.16 -41.13
C HIS A 13 4.21 -9.74 -41.84
N THR A 14 3.03 -9.70 -41.21
CA THR A 14 1.80 -10.30 -41.77
C THR A 14 0.86 -9.24 -42.35
N GLY A 15 1.08 -7.96 -42.04
CA GLY A 15 0.20 -6.85 -42.44
C GLY A 15 -1.17 -6.86 -41.77
N LEU A 16 -1.41 -7.80 -40.86
CA LEU A 16 -2.69 -7.99 -40.18
C LEU A 16 -2.93 -6.83 -39.21
N GLU A 17 -4.12 -6.24 -39.28
CA GLU A 17 -4.53 -5.14 -38.42
C GLU A 17 -5.42 -5.66 -37.30
N LEU A 18 -5.03 -5.38 -36.05
CA LEU A 18 -5.72 -5.80 -34.86
C LEU A 18 -6.10 -4.60 -34.01
N ASP A 19 -7.37 -4.54 -33.63
CA ASP A 19 -7.87 -3.56 -32.68
C ASP A 19 -7.83 -4.16 -31.26
N PHE A 20 -7.05 -3.52 -30.40
CA PHE A 20 -6.91 -3.88 -28.99
C PHE A 20 -7.61 -2.87 -28.09
N VAL A 21 -8.32 -3.37 -27.09
CA VAL A 21 -8.87 -2.60 -25.97
C VAL A 21 -8.14 -2.99 -24.69
N TYR A 22 -7.82 -1.99 -23.86
CA TYR A 22 -7.04 -2.16 -22.64
C TYR A 22 -7.85 -1.75 -21.41
N GLY A 23 -7.89 -2.63 -20.42
CA GLY A 23 -8.45 -2.36 -19.10
C GLY A 23 -7.37 -2.12 -18.06
N TRP A 24 -7.66 -1.28 -17.08
CA TRP A 24 -6.70 -0.90 -16.03
C TRP A 24 -7.29 -1.10 -14.64
N ASP A 25 -6.51 -1.69 -13.75
CA ASP A 25 -6.77 -1.68 -12.31
C ASP A 25 -5.73 -0.80 -11.63
N GLY A 26 -6.17 0.29 -11.00
CA GLY A 26 -5.26 1.28 -10.43
C GLY A 26 -4.26 1.81 -11.47
N ASP A 27 -2.98 1.47 -11.30
CA ASP A 27 -1.89 1.87 -12.19
C ASP A 27 -1.39 0.73 -13.11
N THR A 28 -1.86 -0.49 -12.91
CA THR A 28 -1.44 -1.71 -13.64
C THR A 28 -2.42 -2.06 -14.76
N LEU A 29 -1.90 -2.63 -15.85
CA LEU A 29 -2.72 -3.10 -16.96
C LEU A 29 -3.47 -4.37 -16.54
N ALA A 30 -4.79 -4.31 -16.39
CA ALA A 30 -5.59 -5.44 -15.91
C ALA A 30 -5.91 -6.46 -17.01
N TYR A 31 -6.18 -5.98 -18.23
CA TYR A 31 -6.38 -6.84 -19.38
C TYR A 31 -6.07 -6.13 -20.69
N GLU A 32 -5.81 -6.92 -21.71
CA GLU A 32 -5.91 -6.52 -23.11
C GLU A 32 -6.79 -7.51 -23.86
N SER A 33 -7.56 -7.02 -24.83
CA SER A 33 -8.48 -7.84 -25.59
C SER A 33 -8.55 -7.37 -27.03
N ASN A 34 -8.64 -8.31 -27.96
CA ASN A 34 -8.97 -8.09 -29.36
C ASN A 34 -10.20 -8.92 -29.75
N GLU A 35 -10.51 -9.01 -31.03
CA GLU A 35 -11.67 -9.76 -31.53
C GLU A 35 -11.60 -11.28 -31.27
N SER A 36 -10.40 -11.82 -31.04
CA SER A 36 -10.14 -13.26 -30.92
C SER A 36 -9.93 -13.73 -29.48
N TYR A 37 -9.31 -12.91 -28.63
CA TYR A 37 -8.94 -13.33 -27.28
C TYR A 37 -8.89 -12.16 -26.28
N THR A 38 -8.84 -12.53 -25.00
CA THR A 38 -8.58 -11.63 -23.88
C THR A 38 -7.47 -12.21 -23.00
N LYS A 39 -6.47 -11.38 -22.67
CA LYS A 39 -5.44 -11.69 -21.67
C LYS A 39 -5.70 -10.84 -20.44
N HIS A 40 -5.88 -11.48 -19.30
CA HIS A 40 -5.92 -10.84 -17.99
C HIS A 40 -4.57 -10.99 -17.31
N TYR A 41 -4.10 -9.90 -16.70
CA TYR A 41 -2.83 -9.86 -16.00
C TYR A 41 -3.08 -9.65 -14.51
N ILE A 42 -2.48 -10.51 -13.69
CA ILE A 42 -2.54 -10.44 -12.23
C ILE A 42 -1.14 -10.14 -11.73
N TYR A 43 -1.02 -9.12 -10.90
CA TYR A 43 0.24 -8.64 -10.36
C TYR A 43 0.35 -8.96 -8.88
N GLU A 44 1.58 -8.96 -8.38
CA GLU A 44 1.84 -8.89 -6.95
C GLU A 44 1.16 -7.63 -6.38
N LYS A 45 0.62 -7.76 -5.17
CA LYS A 45 -0.09 -6.68 -4.50
C LYS A 45 0.78 -5.42 -4.40
N ASP A 46 0.21 -4.28 -4.79
CA ASP A 46 0.87 -2.95 -4.74
C ASP A 46 2.20 -2.89 -5.52
N SER A 47 2.36 -3.75 -6.53
CA SER A 47 3.59 -3.94 -7.32
C SER A 47 3.25 -3.95 -8.82
N PHE A 48 4.27 -3.76 -9.67
CA PHE A 48 4.14 -3.92 -11.12
C PHE A 48 4.73 -5.26 -11.61
N THR A 49 5.09 -6.14 -10.68
CA THR A 49 5.61 -7.48 -10.97
C THR A 49 4.45 -8.40 -11.33
N PRO A 50 4.36 -8.91 -12.57
CA PRO A 50 3.28 -9.82 -12.95
C PRO A 50 3.51 -11.19 -12.30
N LEU A 51 2.41 -11.86 -11.94
CA LEU A 51 2.41 -13.20 -11.35
C LEU A 51 1.74 -14.21 -12.26
N ILE A 52 0.58 -13.85 -12.81
CA ILE A 52 -0.26 -14.77 -13.58
C ILE A 52 -0.82 -14.05 -14.80
N GLN A 53 -0.87 -14.75 -15.93
CA GLN A 53 -1.67 -14.40 -17.10
C GLN A 53 -2.79 -15.42 -17.26
N ALA A 54 -4.04 -14.97 -17.25
CA ALA A 54 -5.19 -15.79 -17.59
C ALA A 54 -5.67 -15.44 -19.00
N VAL A 55 -5.97 -16.45 -19.81
CA VAL A 55 -6.31 -16.29 -21.23
C VAL A 55 -7.71 -16.82 -21.48
N TYR A 56 -8.46 -16.06 -22.27
CA TYR A 56 -9.79 -16.39 -22.75
C TYR A 56 -9.79 -16.31 -24.28
N GLN A 57 -10.29 -17.32 -24.97
CA GLN A 57 -10.44 -17.37 -26.44
C GLN A 57 -11.70 -16.61 -26.91
N THR A 58 -12.05 -15.55 -26.18
CA THR A 58 -13.19 -14.68 -26.48
C THR A 58 -12.82 -13.23 -26.18
N PRO A 59 -13.42 -12.27 -26.90
CA PRO A 59 -13.25 -10.85 -26.62
C PRO A 59 -13.89 -10.47 -25.27
N ILE A 60 -13.34 -9.45 -24.62
CA ILE A 60 -13.86 -8.96 -23.35
C ILE A 60 -15.26 -8.39 -23.53
N GLN A 61 -16.19 -8.84 -22.70
CA GLN A 61 -17.55 -8.28 -22.69
C GLN A 61 -17.57 -6.98 -21.88
N VAL A 62 -17.42 -5.85 -22.57
CA VAL A 62 -17.52 -4.52 -21.95
C VAL A 62 -19.00 -4.16 -21.76
N HIS A 63 -19.38 -3.74 -20.56
CA HIS A 63 -20.72 -3.21 -20.32
C HIS A 63 -20.81 -1.77 -20.81
N THR A 64 -21.85 -1.45 -21.56
CA THR A 64 -22.18 -0.07 -21.90
C THR A 64 -22.75 0.63 -20.68
N THR A 65 -22.09 1.70 -20.21
CA THR A 65 -22.67 2.61 -19.23
C THR A 65 -23.72 3.48 -19.91
N PRO A 66 -24.98 3.50 -19.43
CA PRO A 66 -25.99 4.40 -19.99
C PRO A 66 -25.56 5.86 -19.79
N VAL A 67 -25.85 6.69 -20.79
CA VAL A 67 -25.73 8.15 -20.65
C VAL A 67 -26.92 8.62 -19.81
N TRP A 68 -26.64 9.32 -18.72
CA TRP A 68 -27.66 9.86 -17.83
C TRP A 68 -28.03 11.28 -18.30
N ASP A 69 -29.25 11.45 -18.76
CA ASP A 69 -29.87 12.74 -19.08
C ASP A 69 -30.40 13.44 -17.82
N ASP A 70 -30.63 12.68 -16.75
CA ASP A 70 -31.12 13.11 -15.45
C ASP A 70 -30.15 12.80 -14.30
N LYS A 71 -30.58 13.06 -13.05
CA LYS A 71 -29.77 12.80 -11.86
C LYS A 71 -29.55 11.30 -11.69
N TYR A 72 -28.29 10.89 -11.61
CA TYR A 72 -27.90 9.49 -11.41
C TYR A 72 -28.74 8.78 -10.34
N SER A 73 -29.24 7.60 -10.67
CA SER A 73 -29.98 6.73 -9.76
C SER A 73 -29.37 5.33 -9.75
N PHE A 74 -28.88 4.91 -8.58
CA PHE A 74 -28.27 3.58 -8.41
C PHE A 74 -29.24 2.43 -8.74
N THR A 75 -30.56 2.64 -8.58
CA THR A 75 -31.58 1.63 -8.90
C THR A 75 -31.81 1.43 -10.40
N ARG A 76 -31.36 2.38 -11.23
CA ARG A 76 -31.44 2.31 -12.70
C ARG A 76 -30.14 1.87 -13.34
N ASP A 77 -29.05 1.86 -12.56
CA ASP A 77 -27.74 1.53 -13.08
C ASP A 77 -27.61 0.02 -13.26
N LEU A 78 -27.43 -0.38 -14.53
CA LEU A 78 -27.37 -1.78 -14.95
C LEU A 78 -26.24 -2.53 -14.27
N LEU A 79 -25.15 -1.85 -13.87
CA LEU A 79 -24.03 -2.48 -13.18
C LEU A 79 -24.42 -2.98 -11.77
N TRP A 80 -25.36 -2.32 -11.09
CA TRP A 80 -25.81 -2.74 -9.75
C TRP A 80 -26.75 -3.94 -9.77
N LYS A 81 -27.39 -4.21 -10.92
CA LYS A 81 -28.29 -5.36 -11.09
C LYS A 81 -27.61 -6.56 -11.74
N LYS A 82 -26.44 -6.34 -12.37
CA LYS A 82 -25.72 -7.39 -13.08
C LYS A 82 -24.79 -8.13 -12.13
N THR A 83 -25.18 -9.33 -11.73
CA THR A 83 -24.25 -10.28 -11.12
C THR A 83 -23.54 -11.01 -12.25
N GLN A 84 -22.23 -10.81 -12.41
CA GLN A 84 -21.45 -11.63 -13.32
C GLN A 84 -21.03 -12.91 -12.62
N SER A 85 -21.31 -14.05 -13.24
CA SER A 85 -20.71 -15.32 -12.84
C SER A 85 -19.28 -15.38 -13.38
N SER A 86 -18.36 -15.91 -12.57
CA SER A 86 -17.01 -16.21 -13.06
C SER A 86 -17.12 -17.22 -14.18
N GLN A 87 -16.62 -16.87 -15.35
CA GLN A 87 -16.31 -17.85 -16.39
C GLN A 87 -14.94 -18.45 -16.05
N GLY A 88 -14.76 -19.74 -16.31
CA GLY A 88 -13.43 -20.34 -16.29
C GLY A 88 -12.54 -19.68 -17.35
N PHE A 89 -11.24 -19.66 -17.14
CA PHE A 89 -10.27 -19.30 -18.17
C PHE A 89 -9.94 -20.53 -19.03
N ASP A 90 -9.58 -20.31 -20.29
CA ASP A 90 -9.19 -21.38 -21.21
C ASP A 90 -7.77 -21.85 -20.92
N ASP A 91 -6.87 -20.90 -20.64
CA ASP A 91 -5.48 -21.16 -20.28
C ASP A 91 -5.00 -20.23 -19.16
N VAL A 92 -3.98 -20.67 -18.43
CA VAL A 92 -3.32 -19.86 -17.40
C VAL A 92 -1.82 -20.13 -17.37
N TRP A 93 -1.05 -19.04 -17.29
CA TRP A 93 0.40 -19.07 -17.31
C TRP A 93 0.98 -18.29 -16.13
N PHE A 94 2.08 -18.80 -15.59
CA PHE A 94 2.75 -18.25 -14.41
C PHE A 94 4.03 -17.54 -14.83
N TYR A 95 4.20 -16.31 -14.37
CA TYR A 95 5.38 -15.51 -14.62
C TYR A 95 6.52 -15.88 -13.68
N HIS A 96 7.71 -16.04 -14.24
CA HIS A 96 8.97 -16.16 -13.51
C HIS A 96 9.82 -14.94 -13.80
N CYS A 97 9.95 -14.08 -12.80
CA CYS A 97 10.61 -12.79 -12.93
C CYS A 97 12.03 -12.78 -12.33
N ASP A 98 12.86 -11.83 -12.77
CA ASP A 98 14.14 -11.52 -12.13
C ASP A 98 13.97 -10.74 -10.80
N HIS A 99 15.08 -10.31 -10.20
CA HIS A 99 15.07 -9.58 -8.93
C HIS A 99 14.42 -8.19 -9.01
N LEU A 100 14.24 -7.64 -10.23
CA LEU A 100 13.52 -6.40 -10.49
C LEU A 100 12.06 -6.63 -10.87
N GLY A 101 11.57 -7.87 -10.93
CA GLY A 101 10.21 -8.15 -11.36
C GLY A 101 10.03 -8.14 -12.89
N THR A 102 11.12 -8.17 -13.66
CA THR A 102 11.06 -8.29 -15.13
C THR A 102 10.75 -9.75 -15.49
N PRO A 103 9.69 -10.04 -16.27
CA PRO A 103 9.43 -11.38 -16.78
C PRO A 103 10.64 -11.97 -17.51
N GLN A 104 11.09 -13.16 -17.13
CA GLN A 104 12.16 -13.90 -17.82
C GLN A 104 11.60 -15.15 -18.50
N GLU A 105 10.66 -15.84 -17.84
CA GLU A 105 10.04 -17.06 -18.33
C GLU A 105 8.54 -17.09 -17.97
N MET A 106 7.75 -17.87 -18.72
CA MET A 106 6.40 -18.26 -18.33
C MET A 106 6.25 -19.78 -18.41
N SER A 107 5.55 -20.35 -17.43
CA SER A 107 5.18 -21.77 -17.42
C SER A 107 3.68 -21.98 -17.48
N ASP A 108 3.25 -23.09 -18.07
CA ASP A 108 1.86 -23.54 -18.01
C ASP A 108 1.51 -24.23 -16.66
N LEU A 109 0.29 -24.75 -16.55
CA LEU A 109 -0.19 -25.51 -15.39
C LEU A 109 0.59 -26.81 -15.12
N SER A 110 1.25 -27.38 -16.13
CA SER A 110 2.09 -28.56 -15.99
C SER A 110 3.51 -28.23 -15.51
N GLY A 111 3.85 -26.93 -15.43
CA GLY A 111 5.19 -26.44 -15.12
C GLY A 111 6.13 -26.42 -16.33
N GLN A 112 5.63 -26.67 -17.54
CA GLN A 112 6.44 -26.58 -18.75
C GLN A 112 6.65 -25.12 -19.14
N ILE A 113 7.90 -24.76 -19.44
CA ILE A 113 8.23 -23.42 -19.97
C ILE A 113 7.68 -23.28 -21.39
N ILE A 114 6.76 -22.34 -21.56
CA ILE A 114 6.08 -22.03 -22.83
C ILE A 114 6.62 -20.76 -23.49
N TRP A 115 7.21 -19.87 -22.70
CA TRP A 115 7.77 -18.60 -23.14
C TRP A 115 9.03 -18.28 -22.35
N LYS A 116 10.03 -17.72 -23.04
CA LYS A 116 11.28 -17.27 -22.42
C LYS A 116 11.86 -16.10 -23.19
N ALA A 117 12.35 -15.10 -22.46
CA ALA A 117 13.06 -13.96 -23.04
C ALA A 117 14.44 -13.77 -22.41
N GLN A 118 15.31 -13.09 -23.16
CA GLN A 118 16.60 -12.61 -22.68
C GLN A 118 16.71 -11.11 -22.97
N TYR A 119 17.11 -10.34 -21.97
CA TYR A 119 17.19 -8.88 -22.08
C TYR A 119 18.63 -8.39 -22.01
N LYS A 120 18.92 -7.29 -22.72
CA LYS A 120 20.10 -6.47 -22.46
C LYS A 120 19.87 -5.64 -21.20
N ALA A 121 20.95 -5.05 -20.67
CA ALA A 121 20.93 -4.28 -19.42
C ALA A 121 19.86 -3.16 -19.37
N TRP A 122 19.54 -2.54 -20.51
CA TRP A 122 18.55 -1.45 -20.61
C TRP A 122 17.16 -1.92 -21.05
N GLY A 123 16.88 -3.23 -20.99
CA GLY A 123 15.53 -3.78 -21.20
C GLY A 123 15.21 -4.13 -22.65
N GLU A 124 16.15 -4.00 -23.58
CA GLU A 124 15.99 -4.46 -24.96
C GLU A 124 15.91 -5.99 -24.98
N CYS A 125 14.81 -6.56 -25.50
CA CYS A 125 14.68 -8.00 -25.67
C CYS A 125 15.62 -8.45 -26.80
N LYS A 126 16.63 -9.26 -26.46
CA LYS A 126 17.62 -9.79 -27.39
C LYS A 126 17.11 -11.03 -28.11
N ALA A 127 16.40 -11.89 -27.38
CA ALA A 127 15.88 -13.13 -27.90
C ALA A 127 14.61 -13.50 -27.13
N GLU A 128 13.60 -13.92 -27.86
CA GLU A 128 12.34 -14.45 -27.34
C GLU A 128 12.13 -15.83 -27.97
N LYS A 129 11.78 -16.82 -27.15
CA LYS A 129 11.49 -18.18 -27.60
C LYS A 129 10.13 -18.59 -27.06
N VAL A 130 9.27 -19.03 -27.97
CA VAL A 130 7.98 -19.63 -27.67
C VAL A 130 8.08 -21.11 -27.96
N LYS A 131 7.73 -21.95 -26.98
CA LYS A 131 7.78 -23.41 -27.12
C LYS A 131 6.36 -23.92 -27.36
N SER A 132 5.91 -23.87 -28.60
CA SER A 132 4.66 -24.53 -29.00
C SER A 132 4.74 -25.03 -30.43
N ASN A 133 4.77 -26.36 -30.60
CA ASN A 133 4.75 -27.00 -31.91
C ASN A 133 3.37 -26.88 -32.61
N PHE A 134 2.32 -26.51 -31.86
CA PHE A 134 0.96 -26.29 -32.36
C PHE A 134 0.67 -24.81 -32.70
N PHE A 135 1.47 -23.89 -32.17
CA PHE A 135 1.18 -22.46 -32.11
C PHE A 135 2.47 -21.66 -32.38
N GLU A 136 3.30 -22.10 -33.34
CA GLU A 136 4.43 -21.31 -33.79
C GLU A 136 3.91 -19.93 -34.24
N ASN A 137 4.38 -18.87 -33.59
CA ASN A 137 3.92 -17.48 -33.76
C ASN A 137 2.50 -17.16 -33.27
N SER A 138 1.94 -17.90 -32.31
CA SER A 138 0.67 -17.50 -31.69
C SER A 138 0.83 -16.23 -30.85
N GLU A 139 0.14 -15.17 -31.28
CA GLU A 139 0.01 -13.92 -30.54
C GLU A 139 -0.61 -14.12 -29.14
N ILE A 140 -1.28 -15.25 -28.91
CA ILE A 140 -1.82 -15.59 -27.59
C ILE A 140 -0.66 -15.87 -26.62
N ILE A 141 0.40 -16.58 -27.03
CA ILE A 141 1.51 -17.00 -26.15
C ILE A 141 2.58 -15.90 -25.97
N SER A 142 2.48 -14.79 -26.71
CA SER A 142 3.38 -13.66 -26.55
C SER A 142 3.18 -12.92 -25.21
N ASN A 143 4.26 -12.32 -24.72
CA ASN A 143 4.25 -11.43 -23.56
C ASN A 143 4.84 -10.06 -23.93
N ASN A 144 4.04 -9.01 -23.73
CA ASN A 144 4.45 -7.63 -23.99
C ASN A 144 4.88 -6.87 -22.73
N ILE A 145 4.77 -7.46 -21.53
CA ILE A 145 5.28 -6.85 -20.30
C ILE A 145 6.82 -6.84 -20.35
N ARG A 146 7.43 -5.72 -19.95
CA ARG A 146 8.88 -5.50 -19.92
C ARG A 146 9.30 -5.18 -18.48
N PHE A 147 10.21 -4.20 -18.28
CA PHE A 147 10.48 -3.68 -16.94
C PHE A 147 9.18 -3.23 -16.26
N GLN A 148 9.18 -3.17 -14.93
CA GLN A 148 8.02 -2.75 -14.16
C GLN A 148 7.34 -1.51 -14.76
N GLY A 149 6.04 -1.60 -15.04
CA GLY A 149 5.22 -0.53 -15.62
C GLY A 149 5.34 -0.34 -17.13
N GLN A 150 6.17 -1.14 -17.81
CA GLN A 150 6.43 -1.02 -19.25
C GLN A 150 5.68 -2.10 -20.05
N TYR A 151 5.09 -1.64 -21.16
CA TYR A 151 4.46 -2.48 -22.17
C TYR A 151 5.15 -2.26 -23.53
N PHE A 152 5.57 -3.34 -24.19
CA PHE A 152 6.24 -3.29 -25.48
C PHE A 152 5.29 -2.95 -26.61
N ASP A 153 5.66 -1.96 -27.42
CA ASP A 153 4.89 -1.49 -28.56
C ASP A 153 5.64 -1.83 -29.85
N GLU A 154 5.27 -2.95 -30.47
CA GLU A 154 6.01 -3.54 -31.59
C GLU A 154 6.23 -2.57 -32.76
N GLU A 155 5.24 -1.74 -33.11
CA GLU A 155 5.28 -0.82 -34.26
C GLU A 155 6.34 0.26 -34.11
N THR A 156 6.69 0.61 -32.88
CA THR A 156 7.69 1.64 -32.60
C THR A 156 8.99 1.05 -32.05
N GLY A 157 8.95 -0.19 -31.57
CA GLY A 157 10.03 -0.79 -30.77
C GLY A 157 10.24 -0.11 -29.41
N PHE A 158 9.37 0.85 -29.03
CA PHE A 158 9.45 1.54 -27.75
C PHE A 158 8.56 0.87 -26.71
N HIS A 159 8.87 1.16 -25.45
CA HIS A 159 8.08 0.68 -24.32
C HIS A 159 7.16 1.80 -23.85
N TYR A 160 5.85 1.57 -23.93
CA TYR A 160 4.86 2.42 -23.27
C TYR A 160 5.01 2.29 -21.75
N ASN A 161 5.48 3.36 -21.10
CA ASN A 161 5.66 3.46 -19.65
C ASN A 161 4.72 4.53 -19.09
N ARG A 162 3.43 4.34 -19.36
CA ARG A 162 2.29 5.16 -18.91
C ARG A 162 2.34 6.63 -19.30
N HIS A 163 3.19 7.43 -18.64
CA HIS A 163 3.33 8.87 -18.87
C HIS A 163 4.35 9.19 -19.97
N ARG A 164 5.24 8.24 -20.29
CA ARG A 164 6.30 8.42 -21.29
C ARG A 164 6.52 7.15 -22.10
N TYR A 165 7.12 7.31 -23.27
CA TYR A 165 7.68 6.20 -24.05
C TYR A 165 9.17 6.09 -23.76
N TYR A 166 9.62 4.87 -23.47
CA TYR A 166 10.99 4.53 -23.18
C TYR A 166 11.63 3.82 -24.37
N SER A 167 12.82 4.26 -24.77
CA SER A 167 13.62 3.60 -25.79
C SER A 167 14.62 2.65 -25.12
N PRO A 168 14.46 1.32 -25.24
CA PRO A 168 15.41 0.36 -24.67
C PRO A 168 16.76 0.36 -25.40
N TYR A 169 16.79 0.76 -26.68
CA TYR A 169 18.00 0.86 -27.49
C TYR A 169 18.96 1.94 -26.96
N VAL A 170 18.43 3.10 -26.57
CA VAL A 170 19.22 4.24 -26.06
C VAL A 170 19.28 4.28 -24.53
N GLY A 171 18.38 3.57 -23.84
CA GLY A 171 18.31 3.56 -22.38
C GLY A 171 17.71 4.82 -21.76
N ARG A 172 16.76 5.49 -22.45
CA ARG A 172 16.15 6.75 -21.99
C ARG A 172 14.72 6.95 -22.47
N PHE A 173 14.01 7.89 -21.86
CA PHE A 173 12.71 8.35 -22.35
C PHE A 173 12.87 9.22 -23.61
N ILE A 174 11.95 9.12 -24.55
CA ILE A 174 11.95 9.92 -25.78
C ILE A 174 11.32 11.31 -25.58
N SER A 175 10.52 11.48 -24.53
CA SER A 175 9.87 12.74 -24.15
C SER A 175 10.39 13.26 -22.81
N LYS A 176 10.29 14.59 -22.62
CA LYS A 176 10.64 15.25 -21.36
C LYS A 176 9.72 14.77 -20.23
N ASP A 177 10.26 14.73 -19.01
CA ASP A 177 9.50 14.42 -17.81
C ASP A 177 8.31 15.39 -17.62
N PRO A 178 7.07 14.88 -17.53
CA PRO A 178 5.89 15.72 -17.30
C PRO A 178 5.93 16.47 -15.97
N ILE A 179 6.64 15.96 -14.96
CA ILE A 179 6.85 16.65 -13.68
C ILE A 179 8.11 17.52 -13.69
N GLY A 180 8.78 17.64 -14.84
CA GLY A 180 9.96 18.49 -15.03
C GLY A 180 11.13 18.05 -14.15
N LEU A 181 11.82 19.04 -13.56
CA LEU A 181 13.01 18.82 -12.73
C LEU A 181 12.73 18.07 -11.41
N LEU A 182 11.45 17.86 -11.08
CA LEU A 182 11.02 17.08 -9.92
C LEU A 182 11.28 15.57 -10.11
N GLY A 183 11.35 15.09 -11.35
CA GLY A 183 11.80 13.73 -11.67
C GLY A 183 13.33 13.58 -11.66
N GLY A 184 14.06 14.70 -11.53
CA GLY A 184 15.52 14.78 -11.51
C GLY A 184 16.07 15.79 -12.53
N HIS A 185 17.37 16.07 -12.42
CA HIS A 185 18.03 17.09 -13.28
C HIS A 185 18.04 16.74 -14.77
N ASN A 186 18.08 15.45 -15.10
CA ASN A 186 17.96 14.98 -16.49
C ASN A 186 16.54 14.51 -16.77
N VAL A 187 15.78 15.35 -17.48
CA VAL A 187 14.35 15.13 -17.79
C VAL A 187 14.08 13.99 -18.78
N TYR A 188 15.11 13.40 -19.37
CA TYR A 188 14.99 12.23 -20.25
C TYR A 188 15.47 10.93 -19.59
N ALA A 189 16.08 10.99 -18.41
CA ALA A 189 16.67 9.83 -17.76
C ALA A 189 15.62 8.81 -17.32
N TYR A 190 15.89 7.53 -17.58
CA TYR A 190 15.10 6.42 -17.03
C TYR A 190 15.47 6.16 -15.56
N ALA A 191 16.68 5.68 -15.32
CA ALA A 191 17.19 5.38 -13.99
C ALA A 191 18.73 5.52 -13.94
N PRO A 192 19.34 5.73 -12.75
CA PRO A 192 20.80 5.82 -12.63
C PRO A 192 21.51 4.50 -12.95
N ASN A 193 20.90 3.38 -12.58
CA ASN A 193 21.39 2.03 -12.85
C ASN A 193 20.18 1.10 -13.09
N PRO A 194 19.98 0.54 -14.29
CA PRO A 194 18.83 -0.30 -14.61
C PRO A 194 18.90 -1.69 -13.96
N ILE A 195 20.03 -2.04 -13.31
CA ILE A 195 20.19 -3.30 -12.57
C ILE A 195 19.53 -3.23 -11.19
N ASP A 196 19.49 -2.05 -10.57
CA ASP A 196 18.99 -1.88 -9.20
C ASP A 196 17.83 -0.87 -9.10
N TRP A 197 17.41 -0.26 -10.21
CA TRP A 197 16.39 0.78 -10.21
C TRP A 197 15.41 0.58 -11.35
N VAL A 198 14.16 0.92 -11.07
CA VAL A 198 13.04 0.89 -12.02
C VAL A 198 12.29 2.21 -11.97
N ASP A 199 11.60 2.61 -13.03
CA ASP A 199 10.62 3.72 -13.02
C ASP A 199 9.25 3.20 -13.47
N PRO A 200 8.42 2.68 -12.53
CA PRO A 200 7.18 1.98 -12.87
C PRO A 200 6.07 2.86 -13.43
N ARG A 201 6.21 4.19 -13.34
CA ARG A 201 5.19 5.12 -13.83
C ARG A 201 5.70 5.96 -14.99
N GLY A 202 6.98 5.87 -15.32
CA GLY A 202 7.62 6.81 -16.22
C GLY A 202 7.58 8.24 -15.69
N LEU A 203 7.76 8.44 -14.38
CA LEU A 203 7.80 9.76 -13.74
C LEU A 203 8.98 9.92 -12.79
N ALA A 204 9.37 8.84 -12.10
CA ALA A 204 10.57 8.86 -11.31
C ALA A 204 11.00 7.48 -10.85
N ARG A 205 12.32 7.29 -10.86
CA ARG A 205 12.97 6.03 -10.47
C ARG A 205 12.83 5.72 -8.98
N VAL A 206 12.77 4.43 -8.68
CA VAL A 206 12.82 3.83 -7.35
C VAL A 206 13.83 2.67 -7.36
N LYS A 207 14.46 2.37 -6.22
CA LYS A 207 15.32 1.18 -6.11
C LYS A 207 14.47 -0.08 -6.19
N GLY A 208 14.87 -1.03 -7.04
CA GLY A 208 14.31 -2.37 -7.14
C GLY A 208 14.80 -3.25 -5.99
N SER A 209 14.07 -3.24 -4.88
CA SER A 209 14.11 -4.28 -3.86
C SER A 209 12.70 -4.83 -3.68
N LYS A 210 12.55 -6.15 -3.53
CA LYS A 210 11.28 -6.89 -3.39
C LYS A 210 10.17 -6.02 -2.76
N GLY A 211 9.14 -5.72 -3.54
CA GLY A 211 8.04 -4.83 -3.16
C GLY A 211 8.21 -3.36 -3.54
N SER A 212 8.84 -3.04 -4.68
CA SER A 212 8.96 -1.67 -5.19
C SER A 212 7.61 -1.13 -5.67
N SER A 213 6.77 -0.77 -4.71
CA SER A 213 5.63 0.12 -4.91
C SER A 213 6.08 1.36 -5.69
N GLY A 214 5.50 1.55 -6.88
CA GLY A 214 5.81 2.64 -7.80
C GLY A 214 5.51 4.01 -7.20
N LYS A 215 6.43 4.51 -6.39
CA LYS A 215 6.40 5.85 -5.81
C LYS A 215 7.60 6.63 -6.32
N GLY A 216 7.43 7.20 -7.50
CA GLY A 216 8.40 8.14 -8.07
C GLY A 216 8.76 9.27 -7.08
N GLY A 217 10.06 9.55 -6.93
CA GLY A 217 10.60 10.71 -6.22
C GLY A 217 11.07 11.81 -7.19
N GLY A 218 10.86 13.10 -6.95
CA GLY A 218 10.26 13.74 -5.80
C GLY A 218 10.09 15.24 -6.04
N VAL A 219 8.91 15.75 -5.67
CA VAL A 219 8.82 17.07 -5.04
C VAL A 219 8.84 16.82 -3.55
N SER A 220 9.65 17.60 -2.84
CA SER A 220 9.59 17.79 -1.39
C SER A 220 8.23 18.37 -0.95
N SER A 221 7.16 17.62 -1.15
CA SER A 221 5.87 17.83 -0.52
C SER A 221 5.44 16.48 0.04
N LYS A 222 5.31 16.44 1.37
CA LYS A 222 4.82 15.30 2.14
C LYS A 222 3.40 14.91 1.65
N LYS A 223 3.29 14.17 0.54
CA LYS A 223 2.03 13.54 0.11
C LYS A 223 2.10 12.05 0.42
N LYS A 224 1.26 11.68 1.39
CA LYS A 224 1.22 10.40 2.08
C LYS A 224 1.03 9.20 1.11
N PRO A 225 1.81 8.13 1.25
CA PRO A 225 1.41 6.79 0.79
C PRO A 225 0.04 6.38 1.32
N CYS A 226 -0.73 5.62 0.53
CA CYS A 226 -1.54 4.57 1.16
C CYS A 226 -0.59 3.76 2.05
N PRO A 227 -0.93 3.56 3.32
CA PRO A 227 0.08 3.29 4.33
C PRO A 227 0.63 1.88 4.09
N GLY A 228 1.84 1.78 3.54
CA GLY A 228 2.73 0.67 3.87
C GLY A 228 2.71 0.51 5.38
N ASN A 229 2.80 -0.74 5.87
CA ASN A 229 2.60 -1.07 7.29
C ASN A 229 3.21 0.04 8.16
N PRO A 230 2.41 0.85 8.88
CA PRO A 230 2.96 1.99 9.60
C PRO A 230 4.05 1.64 10.60
N CYS A 231 4.18 0.35 10.94
CA CYS A 231 5.21 -0.19 11.81
C CYS A 231 6.49 -0.65 11.11
N GLU A 232 6.53 -0.66 9.78
CA GLU A 232 7.72 -1.02 9.02
C GLU A 232 8.88 -0.07 9.35
N GLY A 233 10.04 -0.64 9.67
CA GLY A 233 11.22 0.11 10.11
C GLY A 233 11.05 0.89 11.42
N ARG A 234 9.98 0.65 12.20
CA ARG A 234 9.67 1.41 13.42
C ARG A 234 9.53 0.49 14.63
N ASN A 235 9.93 0.99 15.80
CA ASN A 235 9.86 0.23 17.05
C ASN A 235 9.32 1.06 18.23
N PRO A 236 8.03 1.47 18.19
CA PRO A 236 7.41 2.15 19.34
C PRO A 236 7.49 1.32 20.62
N SER A 237 7.57 0.00 20.55
CA SER A 237 7.67 -0.87 21.74
C SER A 237 9.01 -0.70 22.46
N ALA A 238 10.10 -0.45 21.73
CA ALA A 238 11.37 -0.05 22.35
C ALA A 238 11.24 1.32 23.02
N SER A 239 10.60 2.30 22.36
CA SER A 239 10.35 3.61 22.96
C SER A 239 9.50 3.50 24.23
N ALA A 240 8.35 2.80 24.20
CA ALA A 240 7.49 2.61 25.37
C ALA A 240 8.25 2.05 26.58
N ARG A 241 9.07 1.01 26.37
CA ARG A 241 9.94 0.42 27.41
C ARG A 241 11.02 1.36 27.93
N SER A 242 11.43 2.38 27.17
CA SER A 242 12.42 3.37 27.61
C SER A 242 11.81 4.45 28.52
N TRP A 243 10.49 4.67 28.46
CA TRP A 243 9.77 5.58 29.34
C TRP A 243 9.41 4.97 30.69
N GLN A 244 9.60 3.65 30.85
CA GLN A 244 9.41 3.00 32.14
C GLN A 244 10.59 3.30 33.06
N GLY A 245 10.28 3.63 34.31
CA GLY A 245 11.26 4.04 35.32
C GLY A 245 12.26 2.93 35.68
N LYS A 246 13.21 3.28 36.54
CA LYS A 246 14.10 2.31 37.21
C LYS A 246 13.85 2.41 38.71
N ASP A 247 13.79 1.26 39.36
CA ASP A 247 13.75 1.03 40.82
C ASP A 247 12.66 1.81 41.62
N PRO A 248 11.81 1.16 42.46
CA PRO A 248 11.69 -0.27 42.76
C PRO A 248 10.74 -0.95 41.76
N TYR A 249 11.22 -1.21 40.54
CA TYR A 249 10.45 -1.84 39.47
C TYR A 249 11.25 -3.02 38.91
N PRO A 250 10.89 -4.28 39.26
CA PRO A 250 11.66 -5.44 38.83
C PRO A 250 11.53 -5.76 37.33
N GLY A 251 10.44 -5.31 36.69
CA GLY A 251 10.09 -5.69 35.32
C GLY A 251 9.81 -4.50 34.41
N LYS A 252 9.88 -4.74 33.09
CA LYS A 252 9.39 -3.81 32.06
C LYS A 252 8.18 -4.44 31.37
N ASP A 253 7.09 -3.69 31.23
CA ASP A 253 5.92 -4.22 30.56
C ASP A 253 6.27 -4.63 29.12
N SER A 254 5.67 -5.73 28.69
CA SER A 254 5.80 -6.21 27.33
C SER A 254 4.86 -5.45 26.40
N TYR A 255 5.42 -4.87 25.34
CA TYR A 255 4.66 -4.22 24.27
C TYR A 255 4.91 -4.89 22.92
N LYS A 256 3.88 -4.86 22.07
CA LYS A 256 3.94 -5.28 20.67
C LYS A 256 3.70 -4.07 19.77
N ASN A 257 4.46 -3.99 18.67
CA ASN A 257 4.21 -3.00 17.63
C ASN A 257 2.94 -3.39 16.89
N VAL A 258 1.92 -2.53 16.93
CA VAL A 258 0.61 -2.79 16.32
C VAL A 258 0.22 -1.59 15.48
N VAL A 259 -0.38 -1.87 14.32
CA VAL A 259 -1.00 -0.85 13.50
C VAL A 259 -2.38 -0.53 14.07
N LEU A 260 -2.57 0.72 14.49
CA LEU A 260 -3.86 1.25 14.89
C LEU A 260 -4.52 1.87 13.66
N LYS A 261 -5.73 1.41 13.33
CA LYS A 261 -6.44 1.84 12.11
C LYS A 261 -7.07 3.23 12.27
N LYS A 262 -7.14 3.98 11.17
CA LYS A 262 -7.93 5.20 11.07
C LYS A 262 -9.35 4.98 11.61
N GLY A 263 -9.88 5.96 12.33
CA GLY A 263 -11.20 5.92 12.96
C GLY A 263 -11.23 5.21 14.31
N THR A 264 -10.12 4.60 14.75
CA THR A 264 -10.07 4.00 16.09
C THR A 264 -10.23 5.08 17.16
N ILE A 265 -11.10 4.79 18.13
CA ILE A 265 -11.32 5.65 19.30
C ILE A 265 -10.32 5.27 20.40
N LEU A 266 -9.65 6.28 20.94
CA LEU A 266 -8.74 6.16 22.08
C LEU A 266 -9.23 7.03 23.23
N TYR A 267 -8.90 6.60 24.44
CA TYR A 267 -9.18 7.30 25.68
C TYR A 267 -7.90 7.46 26.48
N THR A 268 -7.77 8.58 27.16
CA THR A 268 -6.68 8.84 28.11
C THR A 268 -7.25 9.54 29.33
N LEU A 269 -6.67 9.29 30.50
CA LEU A 269 -7.05 9.95 31.73
C LEU A 269 -6.76 11.46 31.66
N HIS A 270 -7.70 12.27 32.13
CA HIS A 270 -7.64 13.72 32.18
C HIS A 270 -7.67 14.18 33.65
N PRO A 271 -6.87 15.20 34.04
CA PRO A 271 -6.00 16.05 33.22
C PRO A 271 -4.67 15.41 32.77
N HIS A 272 -4.16 15.88 31.62
CA HIS A 272 -2.99 15.34 30.91
C HIS A 272 -1.66 15.90 31.46
N GLY A 273 -1.35 15.71 32.74
CA GLY A 273 -0.03 16.03 33.31
C GLY A 273 0.12 17.42 33.92
N ARG A 274 1.32 18.02 33.80
CA ARG A 274 1.77 19.21 34.58
C ARG A 274 1.35 20.57 33.99
N ASP A 275 1.24 20.68 32.68
CA ASP A 275 1.00 21.95 31.98
C ASP A 275 -0.33 21.90 31.23
N GLU A 276 -1.27 22.76 31.63
CA GLU A 276 -2.57 22.91 30.98
C GLU A 276 -2.50 23.77 29.70
N ASN A 277 -1.31 24.18 29.26
CA ASN A 277 -1.13 25.03 28.09
C ASN A 277 -1.34 24.22 26.78
N PRO A 278 -2.44 24.45 26.04
CA PRO A 278 -2.77 23.69 24.84
C PRO A 278 -1.80 23.92 23.67
N LEU A 279 -0.90 24.91 23.75
CA LEU A 279 0.12 25.21 22.75
C LEU A 279 1.40 24.36 22.91
N LYS A 280 1.57 23.66 24.04
CA LYS A 280 2.70 22.75 24.31
C LYS A 280 2.20 21.29 24.42
N ASN A 281 1.79 20.73 23.28
CA ASN A 281 1.43 19.32 23.06
C ASN A 281 0.48 18.71 24.11
N PRO A 282 -0.84 19.04 24.08
CA PRO A 282 -1.85 18.56 25.03
C PRO A 282 -2.17 17.06 24.90
N THR A 283 -1.62 16.39 23.88
CA THR A 283 -1.90 14.99 23.60
C THR A 283 -0.92 14.10 24.39
N PRO A 284 -1.39 13.27 25.35
CA PRO A 284 -0.51 12.40 26.12
C PRO A 284 0.06 11.28 25.24
N ASN A 285 1.02 10.52 25.77
CA ASN A 285 1.63 9.39 25.05
C ASN A 285 0.91 8.07 25.27
N TYR A 286 0.09 7.95 26.32
CA TYR A 286 -0.53 6.69 26.74
C TYR A 286 -2.05 6.76 26.66
N PHE A 287 -2.65 5.72 26.09
CA PHE A 287 -4.08 5.61 25.84
C PHE A 287 -4.60 4.20 26.13
N GLY A 288 -5.92 4.04 26.17
CA GLY A 288 -6.63 2.76 26.11
C GLY A 288 -7.71 2.77 25.03
N LYS A 289 -8.14 1.59 24.56
CA LYS A 289 -9.30 1.46 23.66
C LYS A 289 -10.61 1.42 24.45
N THR A 290 -11.73 1.53 23.74
CA THR A 290 -13.08 1.36 24.28
C THR A 290 -13.23 0.11 25.15
N GLN A 291 -12.63 -1.02 24.76
CA GLN A 291 -12.69 -2.26 25.55
C GLN A 291 -12.12 -2.11 26.97
N GLN A 292 -11.04 -1.34 27.15
CA GLN A 292 -10.47 -1.06 28.47
C GLN A 292 -11.43 -0.18 29.30
N VAL A 293 -12.08 0.79 28.67
CA VAL A 293 -13.09 1.64 29.33
C VAL A 293 -14.27 0.81 29.80
N LEU A 294 -14.82 -0.04 28.93
CA LEU A 294 -15.93 -0.94 29.26
C LEU A 294 -15.56 -1.92 30.38
N LYS A 295 -14.34 -2.48 30.38
CA LYS A 295 -13.85 -3.39 31.43
C LYS A 295 -13.79 -2.72 32.82
N MET A 296 -13.66 -1.40 32.85
CA MET A 296 -13.53 -0.60 34.07
C MET A 296 -14.77 0.22 34.39
N GLN A 297 -15.80 0.16 33.56
CA GLN A 297 -17.06 0.88 33.77
C GLN A 297 -17.69 0.45 35.11
N GLY A 298 -18.09 1.43 35.92
CA GLY A 298 -18.69 1.20 37.24
C GLY A 298 -17.70 0.79 38.35
N LYS A 299 -16.38 0.71 38.08
CA LYS A 299 -15.36 0.39 39.10
C LYS A 299 -14.76 1.61 39.78
N GLY A 300 -15.12 2.82 39.35
CA GLY A 300 -14.62 4.07 39.89
C GLY A 300 -13.28 4.53 39.30
N ALA A 301 -12.99 5.83 39.47
CA ALA A 301 -11.78 6.47 38.97
C ALA A 301 -10.49 5.85 39.51
N ARG A 302 -10.43 5.55 40.81
CA ARG A 302 -9.24 4.95 41.43
C ARG A 302 -8.88 3.61 40.82
N ALA A 303 -9.86 2.71 40.68
CA ALA A 303 -9.63 1.40 40.07
C ALA A 303 -9.08 1.51 38.64
N TYR A 304 -9.52 2.52 37.87
CA TYR A 304 -8.97 2.77 36.53
C TYR A 304 -7.50 3.21 36.57
N ASN A 305 -7.12 4.10 37.50
CA ASN A 305 -5.76 4.56 37.66
C ASN A 305 -4.84 3.42 38.15
N ASP A 306 -5.30 2.63 39.12
CA ASP A 306 -4.60 1.46 39.67
C ASP A 306 -4.41 0.35 38.62
N ALA A 307 -5.41 0.13 37.76
CA ALA A 307 -5.30 -0.84 36.66
C ALA A 307 -4.25 -0.43 35.61
N LEU A 308 -3.99 0.87 35.46
CA LEU A 308 -2.91 1.40 34.61
C LEU A 308 -1.58 1.57 35.36
N GLN A 309 -1.54 1.25 36.66
CA GLN A 309 -0.39 1.40 37.56
C GLN A 309 0.18 2.82 37.53
N LEU A 310 -0.72 3.82 37.65
CA LEU A 310 -0.36 5.24 37.68
C LEU A 310 -0.17 5.72 39.12
N SER A 311 0.93 6.44 39.35
CA SER A 311 1.18 7.07 40.66
C SER A 311 0.23 8.25 40.88
N HIS A 312 -0.37 8.29 42.06
CA HIS A 312 -1.19 9.38 42.57
C HIS A 312 -1.08 9.51 44.09
N ASP A 313 -1.61 10.60 44.65
CA ASP A 313 -1.60 10.97 46.06
C ASP A 313 -2.16 9.87 46.99
N GLU A 314 -3.17 9.13 46.55
CA GLU A 314 -3.71 8.02 47.35
C GLU A 314 -2.91 6.71 47.32
N ASN A 315 -1.98 6.50 46.38
CA ASN A 315 -1.19 5.25 46.28
C ASN A 315 0.34 5.45 46.38
N THR A 316 0.81 6.70 46.39
CA THR A 316 2.23 7.04 46.46
C THR A 316 2.43 8.22 47.40
N THR A 317 3.15 8.01 48.50
CA THR A 317 3.48 9.06 49.47
C THR A 317 4.26 10.19 48.82
N GLY A 318 3.81 11.44 49.00
CA GLY A 318 4.46 12.62 48.41
C GLY A 318 4.17 12.81 46.91
N SER A 319 3.29 12.02 46.31
CA SER A 319 2.88 12.25 44.93
C SER A 319 2.07 13.54 44.81
N ARG A 320 2.44 14.34 43.82
CA ARG A 320 1.78 15.61 43.47
C ARG A 320 0.63 15.45 42.47
N TYR A 321 0.37 14.21 42.03
CA TYR A 321 -0.69 13.90 41.07
C TYR A 321 -1.90 13.37 41.82
N LYS A 322 -3.08 13.95 41.58
CA LYS A 322 -4.34 13.42 42.11
C LYS A 322 -4.86 12.28 41.26
N VAL A 323 -5.72 11.44 41.82
CA VAL A 323 -6.51 10.46 41.04
C VAL A 323 -7.24 11.18 39.91
N ARG A 324 -7.01 10.76 38.66
CA ARG A 324 -7.67 11.33 37.49
C ARG A 324 -9.08 10.74 37.35
N LYS A 325 -10.08 11.61 37.34
CA LYS A 325 -11.50 11.24 37.41
C LYS A 325 -12.21 11.21 36.06
N GLN A 326 -11.55 11.65 35.00
CA GLN A 326 -12.16 11.78 33.69
C GLN A 326 -11.34 11.09 32.61
N LEU A 327 -11.99 10.67 31.54
CA LEU A 327 -11.38 10.22 30.31
C LEU A 327 -11.65 11.23 29.20
N HIS A 328 -10.59 11.68 28.52
CA HIS A 328 -10.69 12.46 27.31
C HIS A 328 -10.59 11.53 26.10
N GLN A 329 -11.56 11.64 25.19
CA GLN A 329 -11.63 10.85 23.97
C GLN A 329 -10.88 11.51 22.80
N PHE A 330 -10.19 10.67 22.03
CA PHE A 330 -9.48 11.03 20.82
C PHE A 330 -9.88 10.09 19.67
N VAL A 331 -9.84 10.59 18.45
CA VAL A 331 -10.03 9.81 17.22
C VAL A 331 -8.73 9.78 16.42
N VAL A 332 -8.38 8.59 15.95
CA VAL A 332 -7.20 8.39 15.09
C VAL A 332 -7.54 8.80 13.66
N THR A 333 -6.84 9.79 13.12
CA THR A 333 -7.16 10.37 11.79
C THR A 333 -6.51 9.63 10.61
N GLN A 334 -5.55 8.73 10.88
CA GLN A 334 -4.93 7.83 9.90
C GLN A 334 -4.30 6.60 10.56
N ASP A 335 -3.96 5.58 9.78
CA ASP A 335 -3.23 4.43 10.31
C ASP A 335 -1.88 4.84 10.92
N ILE A 336 -1.62 4.46 12.17
CA ILE A 336 -0.39 4.77 12.91
C ILE A 336 0.20 3.52 13.56
N CYS A 337 1.52 3.49 13.71
CA CYS A 337 2.17 2.44 14.49
C CYS A 337 2.32 2.83 15.94
N ILE A 338 1.78 1.99 16.81
CA ILE A 338 1.77 2.17 18.26
C ILE A 338 2.42 0.97 18.94
N ALA A 339 2.72 1.13 20.22
CA ALA A 339 3.07 0.02 21.10
C ALA A 339 1.86 -0.34 21.95
N GLN A 340 1.40 -1.58 21.85
CA GLN A 340 0.27 -2.09 22.63
C GLN A 340 0.76 -3.09 23.67
N GLY A 341 0.39 -2.89 24.93
CA GLY A 341 0.75 -3.75 26.05
C GLY A 341 -0.30 -3.66 27.16
N PHE A 342 0.06 -4.20 28.32
CA PHE A 342 -0.73 -4.14 29.55
C PHE A 342 0.19 -3.76 30.71
N ALA A 343 -0.29 -2.89 31.60
CA ALA A 343 0.41 -2.56 32.84
C ALA A 343 0.40 -3.78 33.76
N LYS A 344 1.55 -4.38 34.04
CA LYS A 344 1.67 -5.55 34.93
C LYS A 344 2.85 -5.42 35.88
N GLU A 345 3.93 -4.81 35.43
CA GLU A 345 5.23 -4.87 36.10
C GLU A 345 5.43 -3.84 37.22
N ASN A 346 4.36 -3.17 37.67
CA ASN A 346 4.41 -2.21 38.78
C ASN A 346 3.28 -2.39 39.82
N PRO A 347 3.26 -3.51 40.56
CA PRO A 347 2.18 -3.87 41.48
C PRO A 347 2.02 -2.90 42.67
N HIS A 348 3.04 -2.09 42.98
CA HIS A 348 2.97 -1.10 44.06
C HIS A 348 2.05 0.08 43.74
N LEU A 349 1.82 0.38 42.46
CA LEU A 349 0.94 1.46 42.01
C LEU A 349 -0.48 1.00 41.69
N GLY A 350 -0.83 -0.24 42.05
CA GLY A 350 -2.18 -0.77 41.88
C GLY A 350 -2.22 -2.16 41.25
N THR A 351 -3.45 -2.62 41.05
CA THR A 351 -3.76 -4.00 40.63
C THR A 351 -3.26 -4.36 39.24
N GLY A 352 -2.98 -3.38 38.37
CA GLY A 352 -2.54 -3.63 37.01
C GLY A 352 -3.60 -4.30 36.13
N GLY A 353 -3.15 -4.88 35.01
CA GLY A 353 -3.99 -5.55 34.02
C GLY A 353 -4.75 -4.61 33.08
N GLY A 354 -4.52 -3.30 33.17
CA GLY A 354 -5.06 -2.30 32.26
C GLY A 354 -4.28 -2.20 30.96
N GLN A 355 -5.00 -2.08 29.84
CA GLN A 355 -4.38 -1.91 28.52
C GLN A 355 -3.65 -0.58 28.41
N GLN A 356 -2.44 -0.61 27.86
CA GLN A 356 -1.65 0.57 27.54
C GLN A 356 -1.33 0.62 26.05
N ILE A 357 -1.68 1.72 25.41
CA ILE A 357 -1.33 2.05 24.03
C ILE A 357 -0.41 3.25 24.06
N PHE A 358 0.86 3.04 23.74
CA PHE A 358 1.84 4.09 23.63
C PHE A 358 1.93 4.62 22.19
N VAL A 359 1.73 5.93 22.05
CA VAL A 359 1.82 6.68 20.80
C VAL A 359 3.08 7.54 20.86
N MET A 360 3.94 7.44 19.84
CA MET A 360 5.14 8.28 19.76
C MET A 360 4.78 9.75 19.51
N ASN A 361 5.64 10.67 19.97
CA ASN A 361 5.41 12.11 19.83
C ASN A 361 5.12 12.54 18.38
N LYS A 362 5.81 11.93 17.40
CA LYS A 362 5.61 12.23 15.98
C LYS A 362 4.23 11.83 15.43
N ASP A 363 3.55 10.89 16.07
CA ASP A 363 2.23 10.40 15.62
C ASP A 363 1.07 11.06 16.35
N LYS A 364 1.32 11.85 17.40
CA LYS A 364 0.29 12.60 18.14
C LYS A 364 -0.47 13.59 17.25
N ASN A 365 0.17 14.08 16.19
CA ASN A 365 -0.46 14.94 15.18
C ASN A 365 -1.57 14.22 14.39
N TYR A 366 -1.72 12.91 14.57
CA TYR A 366 -2.77 12.10 13.95
C TYR A 366 -3.85 11.68 14.95
N LEU A 367 -3.86 12.30 16.14
CA LEU A 367 -4.91 12.16 17.13
C LEU A 367 -5.68 13.47 17.23
N GLU A 368 -6.98 13.40 17.01
CA GLU A 368 -7.88 14.53 17.13
C GLU A 368 -8.69 14.40 18.42
N ALA A 369 -8.57 15.39 19.30
CA ALA A 369 -9.36 15.47 20.53
C ALA A 369 -10.82 15.73 20.18
N THR A 370 -11.75 14.93 20.68
CA THR A 370 -13.18 15.14 20.38
C THR A 370 -13.82 16.21 21.27
N GLY A 371 -13.10 16.68 22.30
CA GLY A 371 -13.64 17.55 23.37
C GLY A 371 -14.56 16.81 24.34
N LYS A 372 -14.84 15.52 24.13
CA LYS A 372 -15.69 14.73 25.02
C LYS A 372 -14.89 14.23 26.23
N LEU A 373 -15.35 14.64 27.41
CA LEU A 373 -14.89 14.14 28.70
C LEU A 373 -15.94 13.20 29.30
N PHE A 374 -15.49 12.03 29.77
CA PHE A 374 -16.32 11.03 30.41
C PHE A 374 -15.91 10.90 31.87
N ASN A 375 -16.85 11.02 32.79
CA ASN A 375 -16.58 10.79 34.21
C ASN A 375 -16.40 9.29 34.47
N LEU A 376 -15.45 8.97 35.35
CA LEU A 376 -15.19 7.61 35.84
C LEU A 376 -15.86 7.34 37.20
N GLU A 377 -16.63 8.29 37.72
CA GLU A 377 -17.43 8.17 38.95
C GLU A 377 -18.80 7.53 38.68
#